data_AF-A0A5J6L9Y6-F1
#
_entry.id   AF-A0A5J6L9Y6-F1
#
_cell.length_a   1.000
_cell.length_b   1.000
_cell.length_c   1.000
_cell.angle_alpha   90.00
_cell.angle_beta   90.00
_cell.angle_gamma   90.00
#
_symmetry.space_group_name_H-M   'P 1'
#
loop_
_entity.id
_entity.type
_entity.pdbx_description
1 polymer ?
#
loop_
_entity_poly.entity_id
_entity_poly.type
_entity_poly.pdbx_seq_one_letter_code
_entity_poly.pdbx_strand_id
1 'polypeptide(L)'
;MPRNLRLFFALISDSIRVLIPFILLGAVFFYIAWQFVEPAPPSRFTLATGGSGGAYEQTGQRYAKSFADSGFELELINTAGSVDNWQRLLNGEVDAALVQSGTLPEGDALPLEAVVSVALEPLFVFYRPEAVNLSDTQELARLDQLSGLKVAIGGEGSGTRKLVTALLEEAGLLDIALDNDLLLEQGGQQAMVLLQAGEIDAAAFVMAPDAPLMTELLSDPSLQVMNFSRAQALARRLPYLTGVTLYQGVVDLNANLPATDIQLIAPATYIAIRNDVHRSMVQLLIEAAKQDQGRINLITDNNQFPSLEQTDITISTDAQYYLERGPNILHRHLPFWLASLVDRLAILIIPLLAIMIPLMRVAPPAFRWRIRRRIYRWYKKLRIIDDDLAKPDVPLTLLQSDLELVRSFENDVADTVVPLSYMEEFYNLRLHVAYIRSRLEERIAALS
;
A
#
# COMPACT_ATOMS: atom_id res chain seq x y z
N MET A 1 51.68 -25.29 -16.51
CA MET A 1 51.03 -23.97 -16.40
C MET A 1 52.11 -22.90 -16.42
N PRO A 2 52.03 -21.87 -17.28
CA PRO A 2 53.05 -20.82 -17.32
C PRO A 2 53.14 -20.07 -15.98
N ARG A 3 54.36 -19.72 -15.56
CA ARG A 3 54.69 -19.16 -14.22
C ARG A 3 53.87 -17.90 -13.90
N ASN A 4 53.54 -17.10 -14.91
CA ASN A 4 52.74 -15.89 -14.81
C ASN A 4 51.28 -16.17 -14.44
N LEU A 5 50.72 -17.30 -14.88
CA LEU A 5 49.34 -17.69 -14.55
C LEU A 5 49.21 -18.11 -13.08
N ARG A 6 50.19 -18.84 -12.54
CA ARG A 6 50.20 -19.23 -11.10
C ARG A 6 50.27 -18.00 -10.19
N LEU A 7 51.08 -17.00 -10.54
CA LEU A 7 51.18 -15.74 -9.80
C LEU A 7 49.86 -14.95 -9.88
N PHE A 8 49.24 -14.87 -11.05
CA PHE A 8 47.95 -14.19 -11.25
C PHE A 8 46.82 -14.85 -10.45
N PHE A 9 46.70 -16.18 -10.49
CA PHE A 9 45.69 -16.92 -9.73
C PHE A 9 45.92 -16.86 -8.21
N ALA A 10 47.17 -16.87 -7.73
CA ALA A 10 47.48 -16.71 -6.32
C ALA A 10 47.10 -15.31 -5.79
N LEU A 11 47.36 -14.27 -6.59
CA LEU A 11 46.99 -12.89 -6.27
C LEU A 11 45.46 -12.70 -6.23
N ILE A 12 44.74 -13.25 -7.20
CA ILE A 12 43.26 -13.20 -7.25
C ILE A 12 42.64 -13.98 -6.09
N SER A 13 43.16 -15.17 -5.78
CA SER A 13 42.68 -16.01 -4.67
C SER A 13 42.78 -15.29 -3.32
N ASP A 14 43.85 -14.53 -3.10
CA ASP A 14 44.04 -13.76 -1.88
C ASP A 14 43.13 -12.52 -1.80
N SER A 15 42.88 -11.84 -2.92
CA SER A 15 41.89 -10.76 -2.99
C SER A 15 40.49 -11.28 -2.68
N ILE A 16 40.09 -12.41 -3.28
CA ILE A 16 38.78 -13.04 -3.05
C ILE A 16 38.59 -13.37 -1.56
N ARG A 17 39.60 -13.93 -0.89
CA ARG A 17 39.50 -14.28 0.54
C ARG A 17 39.28 -13.09 1.46
N VAL A 18 39.77 -11.90 1.11
CA VAL A 18 39.51 -10.67 1.87
C VAL A 18 38.08 -10.18 1.61
N LEU A 19 37.56 -10.37 0.39
CA LEU A 19 36.21 -9.99 0.00
C LEU A 19 35.12 -10.94 0.55
N ILE A 20 35.42 -12.23 0.79
CA ILE A 20 34.45 -13.22 1.31
C ILE A 20 33.65 -12.74 2.54
N PRO A 21 34.26 -12.33 3.67
CA PRO A 21 33.49 -11.92 4.85
C PRO A 21 32.59 -10.71 4.58
N PHE A 22 33.00 -9.85 3.66
CA PHE A 22 32.23 -8.67 3.28
C PHE A 22 31.09 -9.00 2.32
N ILE A 23 31.30 -9.94 1.40
CA ILE A 23 30.24 -10.49 0.54
C ILE A 23 29.21 -11.21 1.42
N LEU A 24 29.66 -12.00 2.39
CA LEU A 24 28.76 -12.66 3.35
C LEU A 24 27.96 -11.65 4.17
N LEU A 25 28.61 -10.60 4.69
CA LEU A 25 27.93 -9.53 5.40
C LEU A 25 26.90 -8.81 4.50
N GLY A 26 27.27 -8.51 3.26
CA GLY A 26 26.38 -7.92 2.26
C GLY A 26 25.21 -8.84 1.92
N ALA A 27 25.42 -10.15 1.80
CA ALA A 27 24.38 -11.13 1.53
C ALA A 27 23.42 -11.30 2.72
N VAL A 28 23.93 -11.33 3.96
CA VAL A 28 23.10 -11.35 5.18
C VAL A 28 22.25 -10.08 5.24
N PHE A 29 22.84 -8.93 4.98
CA PHE A 29 22.12 -7.68 5.01
C PHE A 29 21.09 -7.58 3.87
N PHE A 30 21.44 -8.01 2.66
CA PHE A 30 20.51 -8.12 1.53
C PHE A 30 19.34 -9.02 1.88
N TYR A 31 19.61 -10.18 2.49
CA TYR A 31 18.58 -11.10 2.96
C TYR A 31 17.64 -10.43 3.97
N ILE A 32 18.18 -9.69 4.95
CA ILE A 32 17.38 -8.94 5.92
C ILE A 32 16.56 -7.85 5.23
N ALA A 33 17.18 -7.02 4.39
CA ALA A 33 16.50 -5.93 3.68
C ALA A 33 15.39 -6.46 2.77
N TRP A 34 15.62 -7.58 2.09
CA TRP A 34 14.63 -8.26 1.25
C TRP A 34 13.37 -8.67 2.03
N GLN A 35 13.46 -8.95 3.34
CA GLN A 35 12.28 -9.25 4.17
C GLN A 35 11.36 -8.03 4.35
N PHE A 36 11.88 -6.81 4.18
CA PHE A 36 11.11 -5.57 4.31
C PHE A 36 10.66 -4.98 2.97
N VAL A 37 11.03 -5.61 1.85
CA VAL A 37 10.60 -5.17 0.52
C VAL A 37 9.21 -5.75 0.26
N GLU A 38 8.21 -4.89 0.10
CA GLU A 38 6.85 -5.30 -0.25
C GLU A 38 6.84 -6.19 -1.51
N PRO A 39 5.96 -7.21 -1.57
CA PRO A 39 5.80 -8.03 -2.77
C PRO A 39 5.41 -7.15 -3.96
N ALA A 40 5.67 -7.62 -5.19
CA ALA A 40 5.19 -6.87 -6.36
C ALA A 40 3.66 -6.71 -6.28
N PRO A 41 3.11 -5.55 -6.72
CA PRO A 41 1.68 -5.37 -6.76
C PRO A 41 1.05 -6.50 -7.58
N PRO A 42 -0.12 -7.02 -7.16
CA PRO A 42 -0.77 -8.11 -7.87
C PRO A 42 -1.13 -7.66 -9.28
N SER A 43 -1.00 -8.57 -10.25
CA SER A 43 -1.38 -8.28 -11.64
C SER A 43 -2.89 -8.26 -11.85
N ARG A 44 -3.65 -8.90 -10.96
CA ARG A 44 -5.11 -8.97 -10.93
C ARG A 44 -5.59 -8.48 -9.58
N PHE A 45 -6.52 -7.53 -9.59
CA PHE A 45 -7.14 -6.95 -8.40
C PHE A 45 -8.66 -7.02 -8.57
N THR A 46 -9.39 -7.38 -7.52
CA THR A 46 -10.84 -7.59 -7.59
C THR A 46 -11.61 -6.47 -6.89
N LEU A 47 -12.68 -5.99 -7.52
CA LEU A 47 -13.58 -4.97 -6.97
C LEU A 47 -15.02 -5.49 -6.97
N ALA A 48 -15.58 -5.70 -5.78
CA ALA A 48 -17.02 -5.92 -5.64
C ALA A 48 -17.79 -4.62 -5.86
N THR A 49 -18.85 -4.72 -6.66
CA THR A 49 -19.65 -3.57 -7.10
C THR A 49 -21.10 -3.70 -6.64
N GLY A 50 -22.05 -3.90 -7.54
CA GLY A 50 -23.45 -4.11 -7.20
C GLY A 50 -24.15 -4.89 -8.30
N GLY A 51 -25.48 -4.82 -8.30
CA GLY A 51 -26.30 -5.47 -9.32
C GLY A 51 -25.92 -5.02 -10.74
N SER A 52 -26.07 -5.91 -11.70
CA SER A 52 -25.77 -5.62 -13.10
C SER A 52 -26.65 -4.47 -13.63
N GLY A 53 -26.05 -3.57 -14.40
CA GLY A 53 -26.62 -2.31 -14.84
C GLY A 53 -26.65 -1.20 -13.79
N GLY A 54 -26.34 -1.51 -12.52
CA GLY A 54 -26.41 -0.57 -11.40
C GLY A 54 -25.28 0.46 -11.38
N ALA A 55 -25.46 1.51 -10.55
CA ALA A 55 -24.50 2.61 -10.44
C ALA A 55 -23.09 2.13 -10.04
N TYR A 56 -22.99 1.21 -9.08
CA TYR A 56 -21.70 0.67 -8.63
C TYR A 56 -20.97 -0.10 -9.73
N GLU A 57 -21.67 -0.88 -10.56
CA GLU A 57 -21.05 -1.58 -11.69
C GLU A 57 -20.52 -0.57 -12.71
N GLN A 58 -21.31 0.46 -13.05
CA GLN A 58 -20.88 1.50 -13.98
C GLN A 58 -19.65 2.27 -13.45
N THR A 59 -19.60 2.56 -12.15
CA THR A 59 -18.41 3.15 -11.49
C THR A 59 -17.22 2.20 -11.57
N GLY A 60 -17.41 0.91 -11.26
CA GLY A 60 -16.39 -0.12 -11.40
C GLY A 60 -15.83 -0.21 -12.82
N GLN A 61 -16.69 -0.15 -13.86
CA GLN A 61 -16.25 -0.19 -15.26
C GLN A 61 -15.32 0.98 -15.62
N ARG A 62 -15.60 2.18 -15.08
CA ARG A 62 -14.73 3.35 -15.28
C ARG A 62 -13.42 3.20 -14.52
N TYR A 63 -13.45 2.63 -13.32
CA TYR A 63 -12.22 2.33 -12.58
C TYR A 63 -11.39 1.28 -13.30
N ALA A 64 -12.01 0.25 -13.86
CA ALA A 64 -11.32 -0.79 -14.61
C ALA A 64 -10.60 -0.23 -15.85
N LYS A 65 -11.22 0.75 -16.52
CA LYS A 65 -10.56 1.50 -17.59
C LYS A 65 -9.35 2.27 -17.08
N SER A 66 -9.48 3.01 -15.98
CA SER A 66 -8.35 3.74 -15.36
C SER A 66 -7.22 2.81 -14.92
N PHE A 67 -7.52 1.61 -14.44
CA PHE A 67 -6.53 0.61 -14.09
C PHE A 67 -5.79 0.08 -15.32
N ALA A 68 -6.54 -0.21 -16.39
CA ALA A 68 -5.97 -0.69 -17.66
C ALA A 68 -5.02 0.35 -18.29
N ASP A 69 -5.36 1.64 -18.22
CA ASP A 69 -4.50 2.74 -18.68
C ASP A 69 -3.17 2.80 -17.91
N SER A 70 -3.16 2.33 -16.66
CA SER A 70 -1.96 2.19 -15.80
C SER A 70 -1.27 0.82 -15.92
N GLY A 71 -1.78 -0.08 -16.76
CA GLY A 71 -1.20 -1.42 -16.99
C GLY A 71 -1.59 -2.48 -15.95
N PHE A 72 -2.69 -2.29 -15.22
CA PHE A 72 -3.22 -3.24 -14.24
C PHE A 72 -4.61 -3.74 -14.65
N GLU A 73 -4.95 -4.96 -14.25
CA GLU A 73 -6.28 -5.53 -14.46
C GLU A 73 -7.13 -5.38 -13.20
N LEU A 74 -8.27 -4.71 -13.33
CA LEU A 74 -9.31 -4.65 -12.30
C LEU A 74 -10.49 -5.51 -12.73
N GLU A 75 -10.69 -6.63 -12.05
CA GLU A 75 -11.83 -7.51 -12.26
C GLU A 75 -13.02 -7.05 -11.42
N LEU A 76 -14.19 -6.89 -12.06
CA LEU A 76 -15.41 -6.47 -11.40
C LEU A 76 -16.25 -7.68 -11.01
N ILE A 77 -16.67 -7.72 -9.75
CA ILE A 77 -17.57 -8.73 -9.23
C ILE A 77 -18.93 -8.08 -8.99
N ASN A 78 -19.95 -8.53 -9.71
CA ASN A 78 -21.34 -8.15 -9.46
C ASN A 78 -21.86 -8.85 -8.19
N THR A 79 -22.62 -8.11 -7.41
CA THR A 79 -23.10 -8.53 -6.08
C THR A 79 -24.53 -8.04 -5.84
N ALA A 80 -25.13 -8.43 -4.73
CA ALA A 80 -26.43 -7.90 -4.30
C ALA A 80 -26.35 -6.45 -3.78
N GLY A 81 -25.14 -5.93 -3.52
CA GLY A 81 -24.90 -4.58 -3.01
C GLY A 81 -24.03 -4.58 -1.74
N SER A 82 -24.10 -3.48 -0.97
CA SER A 82 -23.16 -3.21 0.12
C SER A 82 -23.07 -4.31 1.19
N VAL A 83 -24.17 -4.98 1.57
CA VAL A 83 -24.12 -6.04 2.60
C VAL A 83 -23.37 -7.28 2.09
N ASP A 84 -23.65 -7.69 0.84
CA ASP A 84 -22.91 -8.77 0.16
C ASP A 84 -21.43 -8.39 -0.02
N ASN A 85 -21.15 -7.15 -0.40
CA ASN A 85 -19.79 -6.62 -0.54
C ASN A 85 -18.95 -6.72 0.73
N TRP A 86 -19.53 -6.37 1.89
CA TRP A 86 -18.85 -6.53 3.17
C TRP A 86 -18.54 -7.99 3.46
N GLN A 87 -19.50 -8.90 3.24
CA GLN A 87 -19.29 -10.32 3.47
C GLN A 87 -18.17 -10.87 2.58
N ARG A 88 -18.12 -10.48 1.32
CA ARG A 88 -17.06 -10.90 0.38
C ARG A 88 -15.69 -10.36 0.76
N LEU A 89 -15.60 -9.12 1.22
CA LEU A 89 -14.36 -8.54 1.74
C LEU A 89 -13.87 -9.32 2.97
N LEU A 90 -14.77 -9.62 3.92
CA LEU A 90 -14.43 -10.36 5.14
C LEU A 90 -14.02 -11.81 4.86
N ASN A 91 -14.64 -12.44 3.85
CA ASN A 91 -14.30 -13.80 3.42
C ASN A 91 -13.02 -13.87 2.58
N GLY A 92 -12.44 -12.73 2.18
CA GLY A 92 -11.29 -12.69 1.27
C GLY A 92 -11.61 -13.10 -0.16
N GLU A 93 -12.89 -13.00 -0.56
CA GLU A 93 -13.34 -13.30 -1.92
C GLU A 93 -13.03 -12.15 -2.89
N VAL A 94 -12.89 -10.93 -2.36
CA VAL A 94 -12.51 -9.73 -3.11
C VAL A 94 -11.46 -8.90 -2.37
N ASP A 95 -10.72 -8.06 -3.10
CA ASP A 95 -9.67 -7.20 -2.55
C ASP A 95 -10.21 -5.82 -2.14
N ALA A 96 -11.15 -5.30 -2.93
CA ALA A 96 -11.82 -4.03 -2.70
C ALA A 96 -13.34 -4.16 -2.92
N ALA A 97 -14.11 -3.23 -2.36
CA ALA A 97 -15.52 -3.10 -2.66
C ALA A 97 -16.01 -1.65 -2.60
N LEU A 98 -17.01 -1.33 -3.43
CA LEU A 98 -17.84 -0.13 -3.24
C LEU A 98 -18.88 -0.42 -2.17
N VAL A 99 -18.93 0.38 -1.12
CA VAL A 99 -19.82 0.16 0.02
C VAL A 99 -20.53 1.45 0.39
N GLN A 100 -21.76 1.31 0.88
CA GLN A 100 -22.56 2.42 1.39
C GLN A 100 -22.31 2.60 2.89
N SER A 101 -22.21 3.84 3.36
CA SER A 101 -22.15 4.13 4.79
C SER A 101 -23.41 3.67 5.52
N GLY A 102 -23.27 3.29 6.79
CA GLY A 102 -24.30 2.68 7.62
C GLY A 102 -24.59 1.20 7.33
N THR A 103 -23.85 0.56 6.43
CA THR A 103 -24.04 -0.87 6.09
C THR A 103 -22.97 -1.80 6.66
N LEU A 104 -22.00 -1.25 7.39
CA LEU A 104 -20.94 -2.02 8.03
C LEU A 104 -21.55 -3.09 8.96
N PRO A 105 -21.12 -4.36 8.87
CA PRO A 105 -21.54 -5.39 9.81
C PRO A 105 -21.15 -5.05 11.24
N GLU A 106 -22.02 -5.41 12.19
CA GLU A 106 -21.71 -5.31 13.61
C GLU A 106 -20.64 -6.36 13.99
N GLY A 107 -19.64 -5.95 14.76
CA GLY A 107 -18.56 -6.85 15.20
C GLY A 107 -17.34 -6.08 15.71
N ASP A 108 -16.40 -6.83 16.30
CA ASP A 108 -15.09 -6.30 16.71
C ASP A 108 -14.28 -5.80 15.50
N ALA A 109 -13.13 -5.15 15.78
CA ALA A 109 -12.22 -4.56 14.81
C ALA A 109 -12.03 -5.43 13.55
N LEU A 110 -12.67 -5.02 12.46
CA LEU A 110 -12.60 -5.71 11.17
C LEU A 110 -11.23 -5.44 10.53
N PRO A 111 -10.61 -6.43 9.86
CA PRO A 111 -9.33 -6.27 9.16
C PRO A 111 -9.51 -5.52 7.82
N LEU A 112 -10.29 -4.44 7.83
CA LEU A 112 -10.70 -3.65 6.66
C LEU A 112 -10.38 -2.18 6.89
N GLU A 113 -10.07 -1.48 5.80
CA GLU A 113 -9.79 -0.05 5.80
C GLU A 113 -10.60 0.67 4.71
N ALA A 114 -10.93 1.95 4.92
CA ALA A 114 -11.51 2.79 3.89
C ALA A 114 -10.40 3.50 3.08
N VAL A 115 -10.58 3.59 1.78
CA VAL A 115 -9.68 4.36 0.91
C VAL A 115 -10.17 5.81 0.84
N VAL A 116 -11.32 6.02 0.20
CA VAL A 116 -11.96 7.34 0.04
C VAL A 116 -13.46 7.17 -0.13
N SER A 117 -14.23 8.14 0.35
CA SER A 117 -15.61 8.36 -0.10
C SER A 117 -15.61 8.98 -1.50
N VAL A 118 -16.60 8.64 -2.31
CA VAL A 118 -16.65 8.99 -3.74
C VAL A 118 -17.94 9.68 -4.16
N ALA A 119 -19.02 9.52 -3.40
CA ALA A 119 -20.30 10.17 -3.66
C ALA A 119 -21.18 10.20 -2.40
N LEU A 120 -22.16 11.11 -2.37
CA LEU A 120 -23.37 10.96 -1.56
C LEU A 120 -24.47 10.35 -2.42
N GLU A 121 -25.23 9.43 -1.86
CA GLU A 121 -26.37 8.78 -2.51
C GLU A 121 -27.63 9.06 -1.68
N PRO A 122 -28.45 10.07 -2.03
CA PRO A 122 -29.63 10.39 -1.25
C PRO A 122 -30.64 9.25 -1.23
N LEU A 123 -31.32 9.11 -0.10
CA LEU A 123 -32.51 8.28 0.03
C LEU A 123 -33.73 9.03 -0.49
N PHE A 124 -34.31 8.52 -1.56
CA PHE A 124 -35.58 8.95 -2.10
C PHE A 124 -36.66 7.98 -1.67
N VAL A 125 -37.74 8.51 -1.08
CA VAL A 125 -38.94 7.74 -0.80
C VAL A 125 -40.04 8.29 -1.69
N PHE A 126 -40.32 7.60 -2.79
CA PHE A 126 -41.43 7.92 -3.67
C PHE A 126 -42.71 7.31 -3.10
N TYR A 127 -43.80 8.06 -3.15
CA TYR A 127 -45.10 7.61 -2.64
C TYR A 127 -46.24 8.09 -3.53
N ARG A 128 -47.37 7.39 -3.44
CA ARG A 128 -48.63 7.82 -4.04
C ARG A 128 -49.38 8.75 -3.07
N PRO A 129 -49.68 10.01 -3.43
CA PRO A 129 -50.35 10.94 -2.53
C PRO A 129 -51.69 10.46 -1.99
N GLU A 130 -52.45 9.70 -2.78
CA GLU A 130 -53.75 9.13 -2.40
C GLU A 130 -53.67 7.99 -1.38
N ALA A 131 -52.49 7.37 -1.22
CA ALA A 131 -52.29 6.29 -0.25
C ALA A 131 -51.90 6.82 1.13
N VAL A 132 -51.38 8.04 1.22
CA VAL A 132 -50.88 8.62 2.47
C VAL A 132 -51.96 9.43 3.17
N ASN A 133 -52.12 9.19 4.47
CA ASN A 133 -52.96 10.06 5.29
C ASN A 133 -52.20 11.33 5.72
N LEU A 134 -52.47 12.42 5.01
CA LEU A 134 -51.87 13.74 5.23
C LEU A 134 -52.73 14.63 6.15
N SER A 135 -53.39 14.08 7.18
CA SER A 135 -54.30 14.84 8.06
C SER A 135 -53.67 16.10 8.67
N ASP A 136 -52.36 16.03 8.99
CA ASP A 136 -51.66 17.06 9.77
C ASP A 136 -50.52 17.76 9.00
N THR A 137 -50.22 17.37 7.76
CA THR A 137 -49.14 17.94 6.94
C THR A 137 -49.61 18.11 5.49
N GLN A 138 -48.97 19.00 4.73
CA GLN A 138 -49.30 19.19 3.30
C GLN A 138 -48.65 18.13 2.40
N GLU A 139 -47.61 17.47 2.89
CA GLU A 139 -46.82 16.46 2.19
C GLU A 139 -46.30 15.41 3.19
N LEU A 140 -45.85 14.27 2.68
CA LEU A 140 -45.19 13.25 3.48
C LEU A 140 -43.81 13.75 3.89
N ALA A 141 -43.57 13.95 5.20
CA ALA A 141 -42.37 14.62 5.69
C ALA A 141 -41.70 13.95 6.89
N ARG A 142 -42.33 12.94 7.49
CA ARG A 142 -41.82 12.21 8.65
C ARG A 142 -42.01 10.70 8.50
N LEU A 143 -41.09 9.92 9.08
CA LEU A 143 -41.12 8.45 8.98
C LEU A 143 -42.37 7.83 9.61
N ASP A 144 -42.92 8.41 10.69
CA ASP A 144 -44.16 7.94 11.34
C ASP A 144 -45.38 7.95 10.43
N GLN A 145 -45.35 8.78 9.37
CA GLN A 145 -46.42 8.86 8.38
C GLN A 145 -46.38 7.71 7.35
N LEU A 146 -45.33 6.90 7.34
CA LEU A 146 -45.27 5.65 6.57
C LEU A 146 -46.00 4.49 7.27
N SER A 147 -46.44 4.68 8.50
CA SER A 147 -47.13 3.65 9.27
C SER A 147 -48.41 3.19 8.56
N GLY A 148 -48.55 1.87 8.38
CA GLY A 148 -49.70 1.27 7.70
C GLY A 148 -49.60 1.21 6.17
N LEU A 149 -48.55 1.77 5.57
CA LEU A 149 -48.34 1.74 4.12
C LEU A 149 -47.56 0.50 3.68
N LYS A 150 -47.86 -0.03 2.49
CA LYS A 150 -47.02 -1.04 1.84
C LYS A 150 -45.80 -0.38 1.22
N VAL A 151 -44.60 -0.66 1.74
CA VAL A 151 -43.36 0.01 1.33
C VAL A 151 -42.38 -1.00 0.74
N ALA A 152 -41.91 -0.76 -0.49
CA ALA A 152 -40.73 -1.43 -1.00
C ALA A 152 -39.47 -0.83 -0.38
N ILE A 153 -38.73 -1.63 0.40
CA ILE A 153 -37.60 -1.16 1.21
C ILE A 153 -36.24 -1.38 0.55
N GLY A 154 -36.19 -1.94 -0.67
CA GLY A 154 -34.98 -2.38 -1.33
C GLY A 154 -34.83 -3.90 -1.31
N GLY A 155 -34.10 -4.43 -2.29
CA GLY A 155 -33.87 -5.87 -2.42
C GLY A 155 -33.02 -6.45 -1.28
N GLU A 156 -33.09 -7.76 -1.12
CA GLU A 156 -32.25 -8.51 -0.18
C GLU A 156 -30.76 -8.19 -0.39
N GLY A 157 -30.01 -8.00 0.70
CA GLY A 157 -28.58 -7.66 0.67
C GLY A 157 -28.24 -6.21 0.23
N SER A 158 -29.23 -5.39 -0.12
CA SER A 158 -28.99 -4.01 -0.57
C SER A 158 -28.74 -3.03 0.58
N GLY A 159 -27.98 -1.96 0.29
CA GLY A 159 -27.78 -0.84 1.21
C GLY A 159 -29.06 -0.04 1.47
N THR A 160 -29.97 0.03 0.49
CA THR A 160 -31.31 0.62 0.65
C THR A 160 -32.10 -0.10 1.73
N ARG A 161 -32.16 -1.44 1.68
CA ARG A 161 -32.86 -2.24 2.70
C ARG A 161 -32.30 -1.99 4.09
N LYS A 162 -30.97 -2.06 4.25
CA LYS A 162 -30.32 -1.81 5.54
C LYS A 162 -30.62 -0.40 6.08
N LEU A 163 -30.57 0.62 5.24
CA LEU A 163 -30.87 2.00 5.63
C LEU A 163 -32.33 2.18 6.03
N VAL A 164 -33.28 1.71 5.22
CA VAL A 164 -34.72 1.88 5.49
C VAL A 164 -35.11 1.12 6.76
N THR A 165 -34.61 -0.10 6.94
CA THR A 165 -34.82 -0.86 8.19
C THR A 165 -34.30 -0.09 9.40
N ALA A 166 -33.09 0.47 9.34
CA ALA A 166 -32.52 1.25 10.45
C ALA A 166 -33.33 2.52 10.76
N LEU A 167 -33.86 3.19 9.72
CA LEU A 167 -34.72 4.37 9.90
C LEU A 167 -36.08 4.00 10.53
N LEU A 168 -36.69 2.89 10.11
CA LEU A 168 -37.94 2.41 10.69
C LEU A 168 -37.77 1.94 12.14
N GLU A 169 -36.65 1.30 12.45
CA GLU A 169 -36.28 0.92 13.82
C GLU A 169 -36.12 2.17 14.70
N GLU A 170 -35.39 3.17 14.19
CA GLU A 170 -35.18 4.44 14.90
C GLU A 170 -36.47 5.23 15.12
N ALA A 171 -37.46 5.05 14.23
CA ALA A 171 -38.79 5.62 14.37
C ALA A 171 -39.74 4.77 15.24
N GLY A 172 -39.33 3.58 15.68
CA GLY A 172 -40.18 2.64 16.43
C GLY A 172 -41.31 2.02 15.61
N LEU A 173 -41.12 1.90 14.29
CA LEU A 173 -42.14 1.41 13.33
C LEU A 173 -41.82 0.03 12.76
N LEU A 174 -40.58 -0.46 12.92
CA LEU A 174 -40.13 -1.68 12.26
C LEU A 174 -40.98 -2.89 12.64
N ASP A 175 -41.17 -3.14 13.94
CA ASP A 175 -41.96 -4.29 14.43
C ASP A 175 -43.40 -4.24 13.91
N ILE A 176 -44.02 -3.05 13.94
CA ILE A 176 -45.39 -2.83 13.47
C ILE A 176 -45.49 -3.15 11.97
N ALA A 177 -44.53 -2.70 11.18
CA ALA A 177 -44.55 -2.93 9.73
C ALA A 177 -44.33 -4.41 9.37
N LEU A 178 -43.46 -5.10 10.11
CA LEU A 178 -43.22 -6.54 9.93
C LEU A 178 -44.44 -7.39 10.32
N ASP A 179 -45.07 -7.09 11.47
CA ASP A 179 -46.25 -7.83 11.94
C ASP A 179 -47.44 -7.76 10.97
N ASN A 180 -47.50 -6.72 10.14
CA ASN A 180 -48.57 -6.47 9.18
C ASN A 180 -48.19 -6.80 7.72
N ASP A 181 -47.02 -7.41 7.48
CA ASP A 181 -46.51 -7.75 6.13
C ASP A 181 -46.51 -6.55 5.17
N LEU A 182 -46.09 -5.38 5.70
CA LEU A 182 -46.11 -4.11 4.98
C LEU A 182 -44.78 -3.78 4.27
N LEU A 183 -43.73 -4.56 4.52
CA LEU A 183 -42.39 -4.31 3.97
C LEU A 183 -42.08 -5.31 2.86
N LEU A 184 -41.91 -4.81 1.64
CA LEU A 184 -41.56 -5.63 0.49
C LEU A 184 -40.07 -5.51 0.17
N GLU A 185 -39.41 -6.66 0.03
CA GLU A 185 -37.98 -6.76 -0.31
C GLU A 185 -37.75 -6.62 -1.82
N GLN A 186 -38.27 -5.53 -2.39
CA GLN A 186 -38.18 -5.19 -3.81
C GLN A 186 -37.38 -3.90 -3.98
N GLY A 187 -36.56 -3.82 -5.03
CA GLY A 187 -35.74 -2.64 -5.32
C GLY A 187 -35.61 -2.36 -6.80
N GLY A 188 -34.98 -1.23 -7.14
CA GLY A 188 -34.70 -0.84 -8.53
C GLY A 188 -35.94 -0.80 -9.41
N GLN A 189 -35.81 -1.28 -10.65
CA GLN A 189 -36.89 -1.27 -11.64
C GLN A 189 -38.16 -1.98 -11.15
N GLN A 190 -38.02 -3.07 -10.40
CA GLN A 190 -39.15 -3.85 -9.93
C GLN A 190 -40.00 -3.07 -8.90
N ALA A 191 -39.35 -2.35 -7.98
CA ALA A 191 -40.04 -1.49 -7.03
C ALA A 191 -40.77 -0.33 -7.74
N MET A 192 -40.16 0.28 -8.76
CA MET A 192 -40.83 1.31 -9.56
C MET A 192 -42.09 0.79 -10.25
N VAL A 193 -41.99 -0.37 -10.91
CA VAL A 193 -43.15 -0.98 -11.61
C VAL A 193 -44.30 -1.25 -10.66
N LEU A 194 -44.02 -1.81 -9.47
CA LEU A 194 -45.04 -2.07 -8.45
C LEU A 194 -45.67 -0.77 -7.92
N LEU A 195 -44.86 0.29 -7.74
CA LEU A 195 -45.32 1.58 -7.26
C LEU A 195 -46.25 2.25 -8.29
N GLN A 196 -45.85 2.29 -9.56
CA GLN A 196 -46.64 2.82 -10.67
C GLN A 196 -47.93 2.03 -10.92
N ALA A 197 -47.89 0.71 -10.69
CA ALA A 197 -49.05 -0.17 -10.87
C ALA A 197 -50.11 -0.05 -9.76
N GLY A 198 -49.85 0.69 -8.68
CA GLY A 198 -50.80 0.76 -7.57
C GLY A 198 -50.61 -0.34 -6.50
N GLU A 199 -49.63 -1.24 -6.66
CA GLU A 199 -49.51 -2.45 -5.84
C GLU A 199 -48.85 -2.20 -4.47
N ILE A 200 -47.98 -1.19 -4.38
CA ILE A 200 -47.30 -0.74 -3.14
C ILE A 200 -47.43 0.76 -2.95
N ASP A 201 -47.65 1.25 -1.74
CA ASP A 201 -47.95 2.68 -1.48
C ASP A 201 -46.73 3.60 -1.55
N ALA A 202 -45.54 3.07 -1.24
CA ALA A 202 -44.28 3.79 -1.34
C ALA A 202 -43.12 2.87 -1.73
N ALA A 203 -42.04 3.45 -2.26
CA ALA A 203 -40.80 2.74 -2.54
C ALA A 203 -39.59 3.60 -2.23
N ALA A 204 -38.60 2.99 -1.59
CA ALA A 204 -37.34 3.60 -1.21
C ALA A 204 -36.23 3.28 -2.22
N PHE A 205 -35.43 4.29 -2.55
CA PHE A 205 -34.30 4.19 -3.47
C PHE A 205 -33.12 4.97 -2.91
N VAL A 206 -31.97 4.32 -2.76
CA VAL A 206 -30.69 5.01 -2.55
C VAL A 206 -29.99 5.04 -3.90
N MET A 207 -29.87 6.22 -4.51
CA MET A 207 -29.30 6.38 -5.85
C MET A 207 -28.83 7.81 -6.11
N ALA A 208 -27.99 7.98 -7.13
CA ALA A 208 -27.58 9.30 -7.60
C ALA A 208 -28.78 10.07 -8.19
N PRO A 209 -28.85 11.41 -8.03
CA PRO A 209 -29.94 12.22 -8.58
C PRO A 209 -30.00 12.25 -10.11
N ASP A 210 -28.91 11.94 -10.81
CA ASP A 210 -28.82 11.87 -12.27
C ASP A 210 -29.09 10.45 -12.82
N ALA A 211 -29.50 9.51 -11.97
CA ALA A 211 -29.83 8.16 -12.40
C ALA A 211 -31.03 8.16 -13.38
N PRO A 212 -31.04 7.34 -14.44
CA PRO A 212 -32.17 7.27 -15.37
C PRO A 212 -33.50 6.95 -14.67
N LEU A 213 -33.47 6.03 -13.69
CA LEU A 213 -34.62 5.67 -12.86
C LEU A 213 -35.19 6.87 -12.08
N MET A 214 -34.33 7.79 -11.63
CA MET A 214 -34.75 9.03 -10.96
C MET A 214 -35.59 9.91 -11.88
N THR A 215 -35.10 10.10 -13.11
CA THR A 215 -35.77 10.96 -14.08
C THR A 215 -37.15 10.40 -14.44
N GLU A 216 -37.26 9.08 -14.59
CA GLU A 216 -38.54 8.40 -14.84
C GLU A 216 -39.52 8.58 -13.69
N LEU A 217 -39.09 8.35 -12.45
CA LEU A 217 -39.93 8.50 -11.26
C LEU A 217 -40.37 9.96 -11.01
N LEU A 218 -39.46 10.94 -11.18
CA LEU A 218 -39.79 12.37 -11.03
C LEU A 218 -40.73 12.88 -12.14
N SER A 219 -40.73 12.24 -13.31
CA SER A 219 -41.60 12.61 -14.42
C SER A 219 -43.03 12.09 -14.27
N ASP A 220 -43.29 11.17 -13.32
CA ASP A 220 -44.60 10.60 -13.08
C ASP A 220 -45.47 11.52 -12.20
N PRO A 221 -46.55 12.12 -12.74
CA PRO A 221 -47.38 13.06 -11.99
C PRO A 221 -48.22 12.38 -10.90
N SER A 222 -48.32 11.05 -10.88
CA SER A 222 -49.02 10.29 -9.83
C SER A 222 -48.16 10.07 -8.59
N LEU A 223 -46.85 10.38 -8.66
CA LEU A 223 -45.90 10.14 -7.59
C LEU A 223 -45.41 11.45 -6.99
N GLN A 224 -45.07 11.40 -5.71
CA GLN A 224 -44.38 12.47 -5.00
C GLN A 224 -43.17 11.90 -4.24
N VAL A 225 -42.19 12.77 -3.95
CA VAL A 225 -41.02 12.43 -3.15
C VAL A 225 -41.19 12.96 -1.75
N MET A 226 -40.90 12.13 -0.76
CA MET A 226 -40.91 12.50 0.64
C MET A 226 -39.89 13.62 0.93
N ASN A 227 -40.32 14.65 1.65
CA ASN A 227 -39.47 15.77 2.06
C ASN A 227 -39.07 15.64 3.53
N PHE A 228 -37.85 15.21 3.83
CA PHE A 228 -37.41 14.87 5.19
C PHE A 228 -37.27 16.11 6.09
N SER A 229 -38.37 16.53 6.71
CA SER A 229 -38.41 17.65 7.67
C SER A 229 -37.46 17.50 8.86
N ARG A 230 -37.07 16.26 9.17
CA ARG A 230 -36.15 15.90 10.27
C ARG A 230 -34.79 15.41 9.76
N ALA A 231 -34.39 15.71 8.52
CA ALA A 231 -33.13 15.23 7.93
C ALA A 231 -31.91 15.51 8.83
N GLN A 232 -31.80 16.73 9.36
CA GLN A 232 -30.70 17.12 10.24
C GLN A 232 -30.73 16.36 11.59
N ALA A 233 -31.91 16.06 12.12
CA ALA A 233 -32.03 15.27 13.35
C ALA A 233 -31.61 13.81 13.11
N LEU A 234 -32.00 13.24 11.98
CA LEU A 234 -31.59 11.89 11.57
C LEU A 234 -30.08 11.80 11.38
N ALA A 235 -29.46 12.76 10.68
CA ALA A 235 -28.00 12.84 10.52
C ALA A 235 -27.24 12.96 11.85
N ARG A 236 -27.87 13.52 12.89
CA ARG A 236 -27.28 13.58 14.25
C ARG A 236 -27.42 12.28 15.04
N ARG A 237 -28.44 11.48 14.77
CA ARG A 237 -28.68 10.18 15.42
C ARG A 237 -27.97 9.03 14.71
N LEU A 238 -27.82 9.14 13.40
CA LEU A 238 -27.16 8.20 12.51
C LEU A 238 -25.98 8.94 11.84
N PRO A 239 -24.78 8.95 12.46
CA PRO A 239 -23.68 9.81 12.05
C PRO A 239 -23.12 9.52 10.64
N TYR A 240 -23.46 8.37 10.07
CA TYR A 240 -23.12 7.98 8.71
C TYR A 240 -23.98 8.66 7.64
N LEU A 241 -25.03 9.41 8.04
CA LEU A 241 -25.91 10.16 7.14
C LEU A 241 -25.54 11.64 7.09
N THR A 242 -25.67 12.21 5.90
CA THR A 242 -25.58 13.65 5.66
C THR A 242 -26.93 14.20 5.21
N GLY A 243 -27.36 15.32 5.78
CA GLY A 243 -28.54 16.04 5.26
C GLY A 243 -28.18 16.79 3.98
N VAL A 244 -28.95 16.59 2.91
CA VAL A 244 -28.74 17.23 1.61
C VAL A 244 -30.03 17.83 1.06
N THR A 245 -29.92 18.72 0.09
CA THR A 245 -31.08 19.32 -0.58
C THR A 245 -30.97 19.07 -2.08
N LEU A 246 -32.02 18.50 -2.66
CA LEU A 246 -32.17 18.45 -4.11
C LEU A 246 -32.94 19.69 -4.54
N TYR A 247 -32.25 20.62 -5.19
CA TYR A 247 -32.84 21.90 -5.58
C TYR A 247 -33.83 21.77 -6.74
N GLN A 248 -34.82 22.64 -6.75
CA GLN A 248 -35.81 22.74 -7.81
C GLN A 248 -35.16 22.81 -9.20
N GLY A 249 -35.65 21.99 -10.13
CA GLY A 249 -35.21 21.96 -11.53
C GLY A 249 -33.79 21.40 -11.76
N VAL A 250 -33.08 20.93 -10.74
CA VAL A 250 -31.67 20.51 -10.88
C VAL A 250 -31.49 19.25 -11.73
N VAL A 251 -32.50 18.36 -11.79
CA VAL A 251 -32.46 17.15 -12.60
C VAL A 251 -32.82 17.47 -14.05
N ASP A 252 -33.89 18.23 -14.26
CA ASP A 252 -34.27 18.76 -15.58
C ASP A 252 -34.84 20.17 -15.43
N LEU A 253 -34.09 21.17 -15.93
CA LEU A 253 -34.48 22.58 -15.86
C LEU A 253 -35.68 22.91 -16.76
N ASN A 254 -35.86 22.20 -17.87
CA ASN A 254 -36.94 22.45 -18.82
C ASN A 254 -38.26 21.86 -18.30
N ALA A 255 -38.21 20.65 -17.75
CA ALA A 255 -39.36 20.02 -17.12
C ALA A 255 -39.60 20.49 -15.67
N ASN A 256 -38.68 21.28 -15.10
CA ASN A 256 -38.67 21.73 -13.72
C ASN A 256 -38.73 20.57 -12.72
N LEU A 257 -37.80 19.62 -12.85
CA LEU A 257 -37.68 18.44 -12.00
C LEU A 257 -36.47 18.55 -11.06
N PRO A 258 -36.64 18.39 -9.73
CA PRO A 258 -37.91 18.32 -9.01
C PRO A 258 -38.67 19.67 -9.05
N ALA A 259 -39.99 19.63 -8.82
CA ALA A 259 -40.85 20.81 -8.88
C ALA A 259 -40.62 21.82 -7.74
N THR A 260 -40.02 21.38 -6.63
CA THR A 260 -39.66 22.18 -5.46
C THR A 260 -38.34 21.66 -4.88
N ASP A 261 -37.74 22.41 -3.97
CA ASP A 261 -36.62 21.91 -3.17
C ASP A 261 -37.07 20.76 -2.28
N ILE A 262 -36.29 19.67 -2.25
CA ILE A 262 -36.58 18.48 -1.43
C ILE A 262 -35.43 18.27 -0.45
N GLN A 263 -35.74 18.22 0.85
CA GLN A 263 -34.76 17.82 1.86
C GLN A 263 -34.66 16.31 1.92
N LEU A 264 -33.43 15.81 1.89
CA LEU A 264 -33.11 14.39 1.86
C LEU A 264 -32.03 14.06 2.89
N ILE A 265 -31.87 12.78 3.15
CA ILE A 265 -30.73 12.21 3.88
C ILE A 265 -29.95 11.34 2.91
N ALA A 266 -28.63 11.39 2.99
CA ALA A 266 -27.74 10.67 2.09
C ALA A 266 -26.67 9.93 2.89
N PRO A 267 -26.60 8.59 2.81
CA PRO A 267 -25.34 7.90 3.05
C PRO A 267 -24.29 8.30 2.00
N ALA A 268 -23.03 7.97 2.30
CA ALA A 268 -21.93 8.10 1.37
C ALA A 268 -21.55 6.74 0.77
N THR A 269 -21.18 6.72 -0.50
CA THR A 269 -20.46 5.59 -1.07
C THR A 269 -18.96 5.79 -0.83
N TYR A 270 -18.28 4.74 -0.38
CA TYR A 270 -16.82 4.74 -0.28
C TYR A 270 -16.22 3.42 -0.73
N ILE A 271 -14.93 3.44 -1.01
CA ILE A 271 -14.15 2.27 -1.37
C ILE A 271 -13.58 1.67 -0.09
N ALA A 272 -13.92 0.41 0.22
CA ALA A 272 -13.33 -0.36 1.30
C ALA A 272 -12.36 -1.41 0.74
N ILE A 273 -11.31 -1.71 1.49
CA ILE A 273 -10.27 -2.68 1.13
C ILE A 273 -9.93 -3.57 2.33
N ARG A 274 -9.30 -4.71 2.06
CA ARG A 274 -8.62 -5.50 3.09
C ARG A 274 -7.34 -4.79 3.55
N ASN A 275 -6.95 -4.94 4.81
CA ASN A 275 -5.77 -4.27 5.39
C ASN A 275 -4.42 -4.79 4.85
N ASP A 276 -4.40 -5.89 4.10
CA ASP A 276 -3.23 -6.48 3.45
C ASP A 276 -3.10 -6.06 1.98
N VAL A 277 -3.99 -5.20 1.48
CA VAL A 277 -3.91 -4.66 0.12
C VAL A 277 -2.65 -3.81 -0.05
N HIS A 278 -1.92 -4.07 -1.14
CA HIS A 278 -0.67 -3.38 -1.45
C HIS A 278 -0.90 -1.88 -1.71
N ARG A 279 -0.04 -1.00 -1.15
CA ARG A 279 -0.09 0.47 -1.29
C ARG A 279 -0.40 0.98 -2.69
N SER A 280 0.28 0.42 -3.68
CA SER A 280 0.06 0.76 -5.10
C SER A 280 -1.40 0.59 -5.54
N MET A 281 -2.13 -0.42 -5.06
CA MET A 281 -3.54 -0.60 -5.42
C MET A 281 -4.42 0.50 -4.80
N VAL A 282 -4.12 0.90 -3.56
CA VAL A 282 -4.77 2.04 -2.90
C VAL A 282 -4.59 3.31 -3.73
N GLN A 283 -3.37 3.56 -4.23
CA GLN A 283 -3.10 4.71 -5.09
C GLN A 283 -3.90 4.65 -6.40
N LEU A 284 -3.97 3.51 -7.08
CA LEU A 284 -4.74 3.36 -8.32
C LEU A 284 -6.24 3.56 -8.09
N LEU A 285 -6.79 3.10 -6.96
CA LEU A 285 -8.18 3.35 -6.58
C LEU A 285 -8.46 4.85 -6.41
N ILE A 286 -7.55 5.59 -5.77
CA ILE A 286 -7.71 7.06 -5.60
C ILE A 286 -7.58 7.78 -6.95
N GLU A 287 -6.65 7.36 -7.80
CA GLU A 287 -6.48 7.93 -9.14
C GLU A 287 -7.74 7.69 -10.00
N ALA A 288 -8.28 6.47 -9.96
CA ALA A 288 -9.54 6.15 -10.63
C ALA A 288 -10.71 6.98 -10.09
N ALA A 289 -10.82 7.13 -8.77
CA ALA A 289 -11.84 7.96 -8.14
C ALA A 289 -11.71 9.44 -8.55
N LYS A 290 -10.49 10.00 -8.61
CA LYS A 290 -10.22 11.37 -9.06
C LYS A 290 -10.58 11.58 -10.54
N GLN A 291 -10.35 10.59 -11.40
CA GLN A 291 -10.72 10.68 -12.81
C GLN A 291 -12.23 10.63 -13.02
N ASP A 292 -12.96 9.88 -12.18
CA ASP A 292 -14.42 9.75 -12.29
C ASP A 292 -15.19 11.02 -11.91
N GLN A 293 -14.54 11.95 -11.20
CA GLN A 293 -15.14 13.18 -10.69
C GLN A 293 -15.61 14.18 -11.74
N GLY A 294 -15.21 14.06 -12.99
CA GLY A 294 -15.53 15.03 -14.05
C GLY A 294 -17.03 15.17 -14.37
N ARG A 295 -17.92 14.51 -13.62
CA ARG A 295 -19.37 14.55 -13.77
C ARG A 295 -19.97 15.68 -12.95
N ILE A 296 -21.04 16.26 -13.50
CA ILE A 296 -21.84 17.26 -12.79
C ILE A 296 -22.45 16.58 -11.57
N ASN A 297 -22.17 17.13 -10.40
CA ASN A 297 -22.79 16.67 -9.16
C ASN A 297 -24.01 17.55 -8.85
N LEU A 298 -25.18 16.93 -8.68
CA LEU A 298 -26.44 17.66 -8.55
C LEU A 298 -26.79 18.04 -7.09
N ILE A 299 -26.03 17.52 -6.11
CA ILE A 299 -26.34 17.65 -4.67
C ILE A 299 -25.14 18.07 -3.81
N THR A 300 -23.93 18.00 -4.35
CA THR A 300 -22.70 18.36 -3.63
C THR A 300 -21.83 19.31 -4.44
N ASP A 301 -20.93 20.00 -3.75
CA ASP A 301 -20.01 20.94 -4.38
C ASP A 301 -19.02 20.23 -5.31
N ASN A 302 -18.60 20.93 -6.37
CA ASN A 302 -17.77 20.40 -7.47
C ASN A 302 -16.37 19.85 -7.06
N ASN A 303 -15.98 19.91 -5.78
CA ASN A 303 -14.70 19.39 -5.27
C ASN A 303 -14.85 18.63 -3.94
N GLN A 304 -16.07 18.19 -3.58
CA GLN A 304 -16.27 17.51 -2.29
C GLN A 304 -15.63 16.12 -2.24
N PHE A 305 -15.66 15.39 -3.35
CA PHE A 305 -15.10 14.03 -3.44
C PHE A 305 -13.74 14.05 -4.18
N PRO A 306 -13.06 12.89 -4.34
CA PRO A 306 -13.03 11.88 -3.31
C PRO A 306 -12.58 12.50 -1.98
N SER A 307 -13.15 12.05 -0.87
CA SER A 307 -12.88 12.60 0.46
C SER A 307 -12.40 11.53 1.42
N LEU A 308 -11.70 11.97 2.46
CA LEU A 308 -11.38 11.18 3.65
C LEU A 308 -12.53 11.19 4.67
N GLU A 309 -13.54 12.03 4.46
CA GLU A 309 -14.70 12.11 5.34
C GLU A 309 -15.78 11.09 4.94
N GLN A 310 -16.78 10.90 5.81
CA GLN A 310 -17.99 10.12 5.53
C GLN A 310 -17.73 8.60 5.31
N THR A 311 -16.83 8.04 6.12
CA THR A 311 -16.54 6.60 6.18
C THR A 311 -16.87 6.03 7.56
N ASP A 312 -17.31 4.77 7.63
CA ASP A 312 -17.67 4.13 8.91
C ASP A 312 -16.53 3.33 9.54
N ILE A 313 -15.43 3.16 8.81
CA ILE A 313 -14.25 2.42 9.25
C ILE A 313 -13.00 3.30 9.19
N THR A 314 -11.92 2.81 9.81
CA THR A 314 -10.62 3.48 9.81
C THR A 314 -10.12 3.67 8.38
N ILE A 315 -9.65 4.88 8.09
CA ILE A 315 -9.08 5.23 6.80
C ILE A 315 -7.68 4.64 6.68
N SER A 316 -7.36 4.10 5.51
CA SER A 316 -6.04 3.59 5.20
C SER A 316 -4.98 4.69 5.30
N THR A 317 -3.88 4.38 5.98
CA THR A 317 -2.76 5.32 6.16
C THR A 317 -2.15 5.75 4.82
N ASP A 318 -2.17 4.85 3.83
CA ASP A 318 -1.68 5.13 2.48
C ASP A 318 -2.62 6.08 1.73
N ALA A 319 -3.93 5.95 1.94
CA ALA A 319 -4.92 6.85 1.35
C ALA A 319 -4.82 8.27 1.93
N GLN A 320 -4.68 8.38 3.26
CA GLN A 320 -4.41 9.66 3.93
C GLN A 320 -3.16 10.32 3.37
N TYR A 321 -2.06 9.57 3.29
CA TYR A 321 -0.80 10.07 2.76
C TYR A 321 -0.94 10.62 1.33
N TYR A 322 -1.60 9.86 0.45
CA TYR A 322 -1.72 10.23 -0.96
C TYR A 322 -2.65 11.43 -1.19
N LEU A 323 -3.75 11.55 -0.44
CA LEU A 323 -4.65 12.69 -0.56
C LEU A 323 -4.07 13.99 0.02
N GLU A 324 -3.38 13.93 1.18
CA GLU A 324 -2.82 15.13 1.82
C GLU A 324 -1.55 15.64 1.14
N ARG A 325 -0.65 14.75 0.73
CA ARG A 325 0.68 15.14 0.18
C ARG A 325 0.76 15.04 -1.33
N GLY A 326 -0.22 14.41 -1.97
CA GLY A 326 -0.19 14.09 -3.39
C GLY A 326 0.81 12.98 -3.74
N PRO A 327 0.95 12.65 -5.04
CA PRO A 327 1.91 11.65 -5.49
C PRO A 327 3.34 12.04 -5.12
N ASN A 328 4.15 11.07 -4.71
CA ASN A 328 5.59 11.25 -4.47
C ASN A 328 6.28 11.83 -5.72
N ILE A 329 7.43 12.49 -5.56
CA ILE A 329 8.18 13.10 -6.68
C ILE A 329 8.43 12.09 -7.81
N LEU A 330 8.64 10.82 -7.47
CA LEU A 330 8.79 9.72 -8.41
C LEU A 330 7.53 9.51 -9.27
N HIS A 331 6.35 9.44 -8.64
CA HIS A 331 5.05 9.27 -9.30
C HIS A 331 4.63 10.49 -10.14
N ARG A 332 5.22 11.67 -9.88
CA ARG A 332 4.95 12.87 -10.69
C ARG A 332 5.64 12.85 -12.06
N HIS A 333 6.80 12.20 -12.16
CA HIS A 333 7.65 12.28 -13.35
C HIS A 333 7.88 10.94 -14.06
N LEU A 334 7.54 9.82 -13.42
CA LEU A 334 7.70 8.48 -13.98
C LEU A 334 6.32 7.81 -14.14
N PRO A 335 6.14 6.94 -15.15
CA PRO A 335 4.98 6.06 -15.23
C PRO A 335 4.84 5.24 -13.94
N PHE A 336 3.61 4.98 -13.50
CA PHE A 336 3.30 4.35 -12.22
C PHE A 336 4.09 3.07 -11.95
N TRP A 337 4.20 2.17 -12.95
CA TRP A 337 4.95 0.91 -12.81
C TRP A 337 6.44 1.13 -12.48
N LEU A 338 7.05 2.18 -13.05
CA LEU A 338 8.45 2.51 -12.84
C LEU A 338 8.65 3.19 -11.49
N ALA A 339 7.73 4.08 -11.10
CA ALA A 339 7.74 4.70 -9.78
C ALA A 339 7.59 3.65 -8.66
N SER A 340 6.64 2.71 -8.80
CA SER A 340 6.46 1.56 -7.90
C SER A 340 7.73 0.70 -7.80
N LEU A 341 8.40 0.42 -8.94
CA LEU A 341 9.66 -0.32 -8.94
C LEU A 341 10.78 0.42 -8.19
N VAL A 342 10.88 1.74 -8.37
CA VAL A 342 11.92 2.55 -7.72
C VAL A 342 11.67 2.65 -6.22
N ASP A 343 10.44 2.89 -5.77
CA ASP A 343 10.10 2.91 -4.33
C ASP A 343 10.52 1.58 -3.67
N ARG A 344 10.23 0.45 -4.34
CA ARG A 344 10.61 -0.90 -3.90
C ARG A 344 12.12 -1.10 -3.84
N LEU A 345 12.85 -0.67 -4.88
CA LEU A 345 14.30 -0.82 -4.95
C LEU A 345 15.02 0.15 -4.03
N ALA A 346 14.46 1.32 -3.72
CA ALA A 346 15.10 2.31 -2.85
C ALA A 346 15.32 1.77 -1.43
N ILE A 347 14.34 1.03 -0.89
CA ILE A 347 14.45 0.36 0.43
C ILE A 347 15.61 -0.64 0.45
N LEU A 348 15.89 -1.29 -0.67
CA LEU A 348 16.99 -2.25 -0.81
C LEU A 348 18.33 -1.55 -1.08
N ILE A 349 18.34 -0.55 -1.97
CA ILE A 349 19.53 0.14 -2.45
C ILE A 349 20.12 1.03 -1.36
N ILE A 350 19.32 1.81 -0.63
CA ILE A 350 19.83 2.77 0.36
C ILE A 350 20.69 2.07 1.43
N PRO A 351 20.21 0.99 2.08
CA PRO A 351 21.02 0.33 3.08
C PRO A 351 22.18 -0.49 2.48
N LEU A 352 21.99 -1.06 1.28
CA LEU A 352 23.08 -1.70 0.53
C LEU A 352 24.23 -0.72 0.26
N LEU A 353 23.91 0.50 -0.20
CA LEU A 353 24.87 1.57 -0.40
C LEU A 353 25.53 1.99 0.91
N ALA A 354 24.77 2.09 2.01
CA ALA A 354 25.28 2.43 3.33
C ALA A 354 26.36 1.46 3.83
N ILE A 355 26.33 0.18 3.40
CA ILE A 355 27.35 -0.82 3.72
C ILE A 355 28.45 -0.88 2.65
N MET A 356 28.07 -0.76 1.38
CA MET A 356 29.02 -0.84 0.27
C MET A 356 30.03 0.32 0.32
N ILE A 357 29.61 1.52 0.71
CA ILE A 357 30.50 2.69 0.84
C ILE A 357 31.63 2.46 1.86
N PRO A 358 31.37 2.12 3.14
CA PRO A 358 32.43 1.85 4.11
C PRO A 358 33.23 0.60 3.72
N LEU A 359 32.59 -0.41 3.13
CA LEU A 359 33.29 -1.57 2.62
C LEU A 359 34.33 -1.22 1.55
N MET A 360 33.96 -0.41 0.56
CA MET A 360 34.89 0.08 -0.46
C MET A 360 36.03 0.90 0.14
N ARG A 361 35.82 1.56 1.29
CA ARG A 361 36.88 2.26 2.03
C ARG A 361 37.80 1.33 2.83
N VAL A 362 37.28 0.26 3.42
CA VAL A 362 38.04 -0.66 4.27
C VAL A 362 38.78 -1.74 3.46
N ALA A 363 38.25 -2.13 2.30
CA ALA A 363 38.85 -3.19 1.48
C ALA A 363 40.29 -2.87 1.04
N PRO A 364 40.62 -1.67 0.50
CA PRO A 364 41.99 -1.34 0.14
C PRO A 364 42.99 -1.43 1.31
N PRO A 365 42.81 -0.74 2.46
CA PRO A 365 43.77 -0.83 3.57
C PRO A 365 43.86 -2.23 4.18
N ALA A 366 42.75 -2.99 4.27
CA ALA A 366 42.78 -4.37 4.75
C ALA A 366 43.62 -5.27 3.84
N PHE A 367 43.50 -5.11 2.52
CA PHE A 367 44.35 -5.81 1.56
C PHE A 367 45.83 -5.45 1.75
N ARG A 368 46.16 -4.15 1.89
CA ARG A 368 47.55 -3.70 2.15
C ARG A 368 48.12 -4.31 3.43
N TRP A 369 47.35 -4.30 4.51
CA TRP A 369 47.76 -4.86 5.79
C TRP A 369 48.06 -6.36 5.70
N ARG A 370 47.21 -7.13 5.02
CA ARG A 370 47.39 -8.57 4.86
C ARG A 370 48.67 -8.91 4.09
N ILE A 371 48.95 -8.18 3.00
CA ILE A 371 50.18 -8.37 2.21
C ILE A 371 51.41 -7.96 3.03
N ARG A 372 51.41 -6.78 3.65
CA ARG A 372 52.51 -6.31 4.50
C ARG A 372 52.78 -7.23 5.69
N ARG A 373 51.75 -7.83 6.30
CA ARG A 373 51.92 -8.81 7.39
C ARG A 373 52.76 -10.02 6.97
N ARG A 374 52.73 -10.42 5.68
CA ARG A 374 53.58 -11.51 5.15
C ARG A 374 55.06 -11.11 5.07
N ILE A 375 55.35 -9.83 4.90
CA ILE A 375 56.72 -9.28 4.90
C ILE A 375 57.18 -9.04 6.34
N TYR A 376 56.35 -8.37 7.16
CA TYR A 376 56.69 -8.03 8.55
C TYR A 376 56.87 -9.22 9.47
N ARG A 377 56.22 -10.37 9.21
CA ARG A 377 56.46 -11.60 9.97
C ARG A 377 57.94 -11.99 9.97
N TRP A 378 58.64 -11.74 8.86
CA TRP A 378 60.06 -12.05 8.69
C TRP A 378 60.92 -10.99 9.36
N TYR A 379 60.59 -9.71 9.20
CA TYR A 379 61.24 -8.63 9.95
C TYR A 379 61.19 -8.84 11.46
N LYS A 380 60.07 -9.36 12.02
CA LYS A 380 59.97 -9.65 13.45
C LYS A 380 60.97 -10.72 13.90
N LYS A 381 61.19 -11.75 13.08
CA LYS A 381 62.19 -12.79 13.37
C LYS A 381 63.62 -12.26 13.23
N LEU A 382 63.86 -11.48 12.17
CA LEU A 382 65.16 -10.87 11.89
C LEU A 382 65.58 -9.88 13.00
N ARG A 383 64.63 -9.14 13.58
CA ARG A 383 64.87 -8.21 14.68
C ARG A 383 65.38 -8.90 15.95
N ILE A 384 64.87 -10.10 16.27
CA ILE A 384 65.35 -10.84 17.46
C ILE A 384 66.85 -11.15 17.30
N ILE A 385 67.24 -11.57 16.10
CA ILE A 385 68.63 -11.91 15.77
C ILE A 385 69.52 -10.65 15.79
N ASP A 386 69.03 -9.52 15.26
CA ASP A 386 69.76 -8.25 15.30
C ASP A 386 69.91 -7.71 16.75
N ASP A 387 68.87 -7.85 17.57
CA ASP A 387 68.88 -7.49 18.99
C ASP A 387 69.86 -8.37 19.79
N ASP A 388 69.97 -9.67 19.45
CA ASP A 388 70.96 -10.57 20.05
C ASP A 388 72.37 -10.20 19.59
N LEU A 389 72.59 -9.97 18.30
CA LEU A 389 73.88 -9.54 17.75
C LEU A 389 74.37 -8.18 18.31
N ALA A 390 73.46 -7.31 18.77
CA ALA A 390 73.81 -6.04 19.40
C ALA A 390 74.37 -6.21 20.83
N LYS A 391 74.19 -7.36 21.48
CA LYS A 391 74.69 -7.60 22.84
C LYS A 391 76.18 -7.98 22.80
N PRO A 392 77.01 -7.42 23.72
CA PRO A 392 78.45 -7.70 23.73
C PRO A 392 78.80 -9.14 24.16
N ASP A 393 78.00 -9.74 25.03
CA ASP A 393 78.32 -11.00 25.73
C ASP A 393 77.49 -12.21 25.25
N VAL A 394 77.39 -12.40 23.93
CA VAL A 394 76.62 -13.51 23.35
C VAL A 394 77.49 -14.76 23.20
N PRO A 395 77.06 -15.93 23.68
CA PRO A 395 77.77 -17.19 23.47
C PRO A 395 77.94 -17.53 21.97
N LEU A 396 79.12 -18.02 21.59
CA LEU A 396 79.44 -18.41 20.20
C LEU A 396 78.43 -19.44 19.64
N THR A 397 77.92 -20.33 20.51
CA THR A 397 76.91 -21.33 20.16
C THR A 397 75.57 -20.73 19.75
N LEU A 398 75.17 -19.60 20.37
CA LEU A 398 73.95 -18.89 20.02
C LEU A 398 74.11 -18.20 18.65
N LEU A 399 75.25 -17.53 18.41
CA LEU A 399 75.55 -16.87 17.13
C LEU A 399 75.58 -17.85 15.95
N GLN A 400 76.14 -19.05 16.15
CA GLN A 400 76.12 -20.11 15.13
C GLN A 400 74.70 -20.60 14.85
N SER A 401 73.88 -20.77 15.89
CA SER A 401 72.47 -21.15 15.74
C SER A 401 71.66 -20.07 15.02
N ASP A 402 71.93 -18.80 15.28
CA ASP A 402 71.30 -17.67 14.59
C ASP A 402 71.71 -17.59 13.12
N LEU A 403 72.97 -17.90 12.80
CA LEU A 403 73.44 -17.97 11.41
C LEU A 403 72.76 -19.09 10.63
N GLU A 404 72.59 -20.27 11.22
CA GLU A 404 71.82 -21.37 10.62
C GLU A 404 70.35 -20.99 10.43
N LEU A 405 69.78 -20.30 11.40
CA LEU A 405 68.41 -19.80 11.34
C LEU A 405 68.24 -18.79 10.20
N VAL A 406 69.15 -17.82 10.05
CA VAL A 406 69.17 -16.84 8.95
C VAL A 406 69.31 -17.53 7.58
N ARG A 407 70.16 -18.55 7.46
CA ARG A 407 70.30 -19.33 6.22
C ARG A 407 69.03 -20.10 5.86
N SER A 408 68.34 -20.67 6.85
CA SER A 408 67.03 -21.29 6.62
C SER A 408 65.96 -20.26 6.22
N PHE A 409 66.02 -19.04 6.78
CA PHE A 409 65.12 -17.94 6.44
C PHE A 409 65.29 -17.42 5.02
N GLU A 410 66.50 -17.40 4.44
CA GLU A 410 66.69 -16.90 3.07
C GLU A 410 65.89 -17.71 2.04
N ASN A 411 65.84 -19.03 2.20
CA ASN A 411 65.06 -19.92 1.33
C ASN A 411 63.56 -19.71 1.53
N ASP A 412 63.09 -19.63 2.78
CA ASP A 412 61.67 -19.42 3.10
C ASP A 412 61.16 -18.03 2.69
N VAL A 413 62.01 -17.00 2.77
CA VAL A 413 61.70 -15.65 2.31
C VAL A 413 61.59 -15.62 0.79
N ALA A 414 62.48 -16.32 0.07
CA ALA A 414 62.45 -16.39 -1.40
C ALA A 414 61.16 -17.00 -1.96
N ASP A 415 60.54 -17.93 -1.23
CA ASP A 415 59.28 -18.58 -1.62
C ASP A 415 58.03 -17.75 -1.28
N THR A 416 58.18 -16.60 -0.60
CA THR A 416 57.03 -15.74 -0.26
C THR A 416 56.54 -14.97 -1.49
N VAL A 417 55.34 -15.30 -1.98
CA VAL A 417 54.70 -14.61 -3.12
C VAL A 417 54.11 -13.26 -2.68
N VAL A 418 54.60 -12.17 -3.29
CA VAL A 418 54.20 -10.78 -3.02
C VAL A 418 53.80 -10.08 -4.34
N PRO A 419 52.73 -9.24 -4.36
CA PRO A 419 52.35 -8.46 -5.55
C PRO A 419 53.44 -7.46 -5.98
N LEU A 420 53.46 -7.12 -7.27
CA LEU A 420 54.43 -6.17 -7.85
C LEU A 420 54.53 -4.84 -7.10
N SER A 421 53.39 -4.30 -6.63
CA SER A 421 53.33 -3.03 -5.89
C SER A 421 54.02 -3.04 -4.52
N TYR A 422 54.42 -4.22 -4.01
CA TYR A 422 55.12 -4.38 -2.73
C TYR A 422 56.51 -5.00 -2.90
N MET A 423 57.01 -5.12 -4.13
CA MET A 423 58.31 -5.75 -4.41
C MET A 423 59.48 -4.95 -3.83
N GLU A 424 59.38 -3.62 -3.76
CA GLU A 424 60.40 -2.78 -3.10
C GLU A 424 60.58 -3.17 -1.62
N GLU A 425 59.48 -3.25 -0.87
CA GLU A 425 59.48 -3.67 0.54
C GLU A 425 60.01 -5.10 0.70
N PHE A 426 59.70 -5.99 -0.24
CA PHE A 426 60.18 -7.37 -0.26
C PHE A 426 61.68 -7.49 -0.60
N TYR A 427 62.18 -6.71 -1.56
CA TYR A 427 63.60 -6.68 -1.89
C TYR A 427 64.44 -6.08 -0.76
N ASN A 428 63.94 -5.03 -0.10
CA ASN A 428 64.58 -4.45 1.09
C ASN A 428 64.68 -5.48 2.23
N LEU A 429 63.64 -6.31 2.45
CA LEU A 429 63.71 -7.42 3.41
C LEU A 429 64.87 -8.36 3.07
N ARG A 430 65.01 -8.77 1.80
CA ARG A 430 66.10 -9.66 1.37
C ARG A 430 67.48 -9.04 1.57
N LEU A 431 67.61 -7.74 1.30
CA LEU A 431 68.85 -7.01 1.51
C LEU A 431 69.23 -6.98 3.00
N HIS A 432 68.28 -6.73 3.89
CA HIS A 432 68.53 -6.75 5.33
C HIS A 432 68.87 -8.14 5.87
N VAL A 433 68.24 -9.20 5.34
CA VAL A 433 68.58 -10.58 5.70
C VAL A 433 70.04 -10.88 5.31
N ALA A 434 70.45 -10.50 4.08
CA ALA A 434 71.83 -10.66 3.63
C ALA A 434 72.84 -9.85 4.46
N TYR A 435 72.46 -8.63 4.86
CA TYR A 435 73.27 -7.76 5.71
C TYR A 435 73.50 -8.38 7.10
N ILE A 436 72.45 -8.86 7.78
CA ILE A 436 72.58 -9.50 9.10
C ILE A 436 73.37 -10.80 9.00
N ARG A 437 73.22 -11.58 7.92
CA ARG A 437 74.06 -12.76 7.66
C ARG A 437 75.54 -12.39 7.62
N SER A 438 75.92 -11.38 6.82
CA SER A 438 77.31 -10.89 6.73
C SER A 438 77.84 -10.50 8.11
N ARG A 439 77.04 -9.76 8.89
CA ARG A 439 77.43 -9.28 10.21
C ARG A 439 77.59 -10.42 11.24
N LEU A 440 76.74 -11.45 11.17
CA LEU A 440 76.90 -12.68 11.96
C LEU A 440 78.18 -13.43 11.59
N GLU A 441 78.45 -13.60 10.28
CA GLU A 441 79.66 -14.27 9.78
C GLU A 441 80.93 -13.54 10.21
N GLU A 442 80.97 -12.21 10.11
CA GLU A 442 82.07 -11.37 10.58
C GLU A 442 82.26 -11.46 12.11
N ARG A 443 81.18 -11.43 12.89
CA ARG A 443 81.25 -11.49 14.35
C ARG A 443 81.70 -12.86 14.85
N ILE A 444 81.24 -13.94 14.21
CA ILE A 444 81.70 -15.31 14.51
C ILE A 444 83.18 -15.45 14.16
N ALA A 445 83.61 -14.95 13.00
CA ALA A 445 85.02 -14.97 12.58
C ALA A 445 85.94 -14.16 13.51
N ALA A 446 85.42 -13.12 14.17
CA ALA A 446 86.17 -12.33 15.16
C ALA A 446 86.24 -12.97 16.56
N LEU A 447 85.39 -13.95 16.85
CA LEU A 447 85.30 -14.66 18.14
C LEU A 447 85.86 -16.09 18.09
N SER A 448 86.07 -16.63 16.88
CA SER A 448 86.79 -17.88 16.59
C SER A 448 88.29 -17.64 16.50
#